data_AF-A0A0S4J981-F1
#
_entry.id   AF-A0A0S4J981-F1
#
_cell.length_a   1.000
_cell.length_b   1.000
_cell.length_c   1.000
_cell.angle_alpha   90.00
_cell.angle_beta   90.00
_cell.angle_gamma   90.00
#
_symmetry.space_group_name_H-M   'P 1'
#
loop_
_entity.id
_entity.type
_entity.pdbx_description
1 polymer ?
#
loop_
_entity_poly.entity_id
_entity_poly.type
_entity_poly.pdbx_seq_one_letter_code
_entity_poly.pdbx_strand_id
1 'polypeptide(L)'
;LGEEEHEIRQTLRDLRTAGVSAVTLGQYLQPSRTRMKVSRYAHPDEFAMWEREALAMGFVYCASGPMVRSSYRAGEYYLTKYLKQRDADKAAAAIAAAASVAASS
;
A
#
# COMPACT_ATOMS: atom_id res chain seq x y z
N LEU A 1 8.68 -14.59 -10.25
CA LEU A 1 7.84 -15.69 -10.81
C LEU A 1 7.86 -15.71 -12.33
N GLY A 2 8.56 -14.77 -12.97
CA GLY A 2 8.66 -14.66 -14.43
C GLY A 2 7.96 -13.41 -14.96
N GLU A 3 7.39 -12.61 -14.07
CA GLU A 3 6.78 -11.31 -14.37
C GLU A 3 7.78 -10.30 -14.95
N GLU A 4 7.31 -9.59 -15.98
CA GLU A 4 7.96 -8.44 -16.56
C GLU A 4 7.50 -7.14 -15.88
N GLU A 5 8.31 -6.08 -16.00
CA GLU A 5 8.06 -4.81 -15.31
C GLU A 5 6.70 -4.17 -15.67
N HIS A 6 6.27 -4.31 -16.93
CA HIS A 6 4.98 -3.79 -17.39
C HIS A 6 3.78 -4.55 -16.78
N GLU A 7 3.93 -5.84 -16.50
CA GLU A 7 2.88 -6.66 -15.86
C GLU A 7 2.71 -6.28 -14.39
N ILE A 8 3.82 -5.96 -13.70
CA ILE A 8 3.79 -5.43 -12.33
C ILE A 8 3.00 -4.12 -12.30
N ARG A 9 3.31 -3.18 -13.21
CA ARG A 9 2.59 -1.90 -13.29
C ARG A 9 1.12 -2.06 -13.63
N GLN A 10 0.80 -2.96 -14.56
CA GLN A 10 -0.59 -3.24 -14.91
C GLN A 10 -1.35 -3.79 -13.70
N THR A 11 -0.75 -4.75 -12.99
CA THR A 11 -1.33 -5.31 -11.76
C THR A 11 -1.57 -4.24 -10.70
N LEU A 12 -0.63 -3.30 -10.50
CA LEU A 12 -0.82 -2.18 -9.56
C LEU A 12 -2.02 -1.30 -9.95
N ARG A 13 -2.20 -1.00 -11.24
CA ARG A 13 -3.37 -0.25 -11.75
C ARG A 13 -4.67 -1.02 -11.54
N ASP A 14 -4.68 -2.32 -11.79
CA ASP A 14 -5.86 -3.16 -11.63
C ASP A 14 -6.29 -3.24 -10.16
N LEU A 15 -5.33 -3.41 -9.25
CA LEU A 15 -5.56 -3.36 -7.81
C LEU A 15 -6.16 -2.01 -7.36
N ARG A 16 -5.65 -0.89 -7.90
CA ARG A 16 -6.22 0.43 -7.61
C ARG A 16 -7.63 0.59 -8.15
N THR A 17 -7.89 0.12 -9.36
CA THR A 17 -9.23 0.12 -9.98
C THR A 17 -10.22 -0.70 -9.14
N ALA A 18 -9.76 -1.80 -8.54
CA ALA A 18 -10.53 -2.62 -7.61
C ALA A 18 -10.69 -2.02 -6.19
N GLY A 19 -10.16 -0.82 -5.93
CA GLY A 19 -10.28 -0.14 -4.63
C GLY A 19 -9.29 -0.62 -3.55
N VAL A 20 -8.28 -1.42 -3.92
CA VAL A 20 -7.30 -1.95 -2.95
C VAL A 20 -6.45 -0.82 -2.38
N SER A 21 -6.52 -0.61 -1.06
CA SER A 21 -5.89 0.53 -0.40
C SER A 21 -4.44 0.29 0.02
N ALA A 22 -4.03 -0.98 0.18
CA ALA A 22 -2.68 -1.34 0.61
C ALA A 22 -2.13 -2.51 -0.19
N VAL A 23 -0.83 -2.47 -0.52
CA VAL A 23 -0.16 -3.51 -1.29
C VAL A 23 1.22 -3.82 -0.70
N THR A 24 1.63 -5.08 -0.77
CA THR A 24 2.97 -5.52 -0.38
C THR A 24 3.66 -6.21 -1.55
N LEU A 25 4.89 -5.81 -1.87
CA LEU A 25 5.70 -6.37 -2.94
C LEU A 25 6.95 -7.02 -2.33
N GLY A 26 7.15 -8.31 -2.56
CA GLY A 26 8.24 -9.07 -1.98
C GLY A 26 8.85 -10.08 -2.92
N GLN A 27 10.13 -10.42 -2.71
CA GLN A 27 10.79 -11.43 -3.51
C GLN A 27 10.18 -12.80 -3.26
N TYR A 28 9.79 -13.47 -4.35
CA TYR A 28 9.49 -14.89 -4.29
C TYR A 28 10.75 -15.66 -3.94
N LEU A 29 10.73 -16.31 -2.77
CA LEU A 29 11.76 -17.24 -2.34
C LEU A 29 11.18 -18.65 -2.43
N GLN A 30 11.82 -19.48 -3.24
CA GLN A 30 11.40 -20.87 -3.42
C GLN A 30 11.52 -21.61 -2.07
N PRO A 31 10.41 -22.12 -1.50
CA PRO A 31 10.44 -22.73 -0.17
C PRO A 31 11.05 -24.13 -0.16
N SER A 32 11.02 -24.84 -1.30
CA SER A 32 11.65 -26.15 -1.49
C SER A 32 11.95 -26.42 -2.96
N ARG A 33 12.88 -27.34 -3.24
CA ARG A 33 13.34 -27.68 -4.60
C ARG A 33 12.25 -28.15 -5.56
N THR A 34 11.11 -28.60 -5.03
CA THR A 34 9.97 -29.10 -5.82
C THR A 34 8.97 -28.01 -6.20
N ARG A 35 9.11 -26.78 -5.66
CA ARG A 35 8.28 -25.64 -6.06
C ARG A 35 8.85 -24.94 -7.29
N MET A 36 8.08 -24.01 -7.85
CA MET A 36 8.51 -23.19 -8.99
C MET A 36 9.87 -22.56 -8.71
N LYS A 37 10.76 -22.64 -9.70
CA LYS A 37 12.09 -22.04 -9.61
C LYS A 37 11.97 -20.52 -9.58
N VAL A 38 12.91 -19.88 -8.89
CA VAL A 38 13.06 -18.43 -8.98
C VAL A 38 13.56 -18.09 -10.38
N SER A 39 12.77 -17.32 -11.13
CA SER A 39 13.16 -16.82 -12.45
C SER A 39 14.19 -15.68 -12.34
N ARG A 40 13.98 -14.75 -11.40
CA ARG A 40 14.85 -13.59 -11.17
C ARG A 40 14.83 -13.18 -9.70
N TYR A 41 15.98 -12.68 -9.23
CA TYR A 41 16.08 -11.92 -7.99
C TYR A 41 16.07 -10.44 -8.34
N ALA A 42 15.04 -9.72 -7.94
CA ALA A 42 14.94 -8.29 -8.20
C ALA A 42 15.91 -7.49 -7.32
N HIS A 43 16.51 -6.44 -7.90
CA HIS A 43 17.41 -5.55 -7.20
C HIS A 43 16.61 -4.70 -6.19
N PRO A 44 17.18 -4.34 -5.02
CA PRO A 44 16.52 -3.46 -4.05
C PRO A 44 15.98 -2.14 -4.65
N ASP A 45 16.67 -1.58 -5.65
CA ASP A 45 16.24 -0.33 -6.31
C ASP A 45 14.94 -0.48 -7.11
N GLU A 46 14.66 -1.68 -7.64
CA GLU A 46 13.42 -1.96 -8.34
C GLU A 46 12.24 -1.96 -7.37
N PHE A 47 12.43 -2.55 -6.18
CA PHE A 47 11.43 -2.49 -5.12
C PHE A 47 11.14 -1.04 -4.70
N ALA A 48 12.18 -0.22 -4.56
CA ALA A 48 12.03 1.20 -4.24
C ALA A 48 11.30 1.97 -5.36
N MET A 49 11.54 1.62 -6.62
CA MET A 49 10.79 2.17 -7.75
C MET A 49 9.31 1.79 -7.69
N TRP A 50 8.97 0.52 -7.51
CA TRP A 50 7.58 0.07 -7.44
C TRP A 50 6.83 0.67 -6.26
N GLU A 51 7.49 0.88 -5.12
CA GLU A 51 6.90 1.56 -3.97
C GLU A 51 6.49 2.99 -4.32
N ARG A 52 7.40 3.76 -4.95
CA ARG A 52 7.11 5.14 -5.39
C ARG A 52 5.95 5.16 -6.38
N GLU A 53 5.94 4.24 -7.34
CA GLU A 53 4.86 4.12 -8.33
C GLU A 53 3.52 3.79 -7.66
N ALA A 54 3.48 2.81 -6.75
CA ALA A 54 2.28 2.45 -6.02
C ALA A 54 1.74 3.64 -5.19
N LEU A 55 2.59 4.32 -4.44
CA LEU A 55 2.18 5.50 -3.67
C LEU A 55 1.66 6.62 -4.58
N ALA A 56 2.29 6.85 -5.74
CA ALA A 56 1.83 7.81 -6.73
C ALA A 56 0.47 7.42 -7.36
N MET A 57 0.16 6.12 -7.47
CA MET A 57 -1.16 5.61 -7.91
C MET A 57 -2.25 5.70 -6.82
N GLY A 58 -1.91 6.21 -5.64
CA GLY A 58 -2.87 6.45 -4.55
C GLY A 58 -3.12 5.24 -3.65
N PHE A 59 -2.20 4.27 -3.58
CA PHE A 59 -2.21 3.33 -2.46
C PHE A 59 -1.95 4.11 -1.16
N VAL A 60 -2.76 3.86 -0.14
CA VAL A 60 -2.61 4.47 1.20
C VAL A 60 -1.35 3.94 1.88
N TYR A 61 -0.95 2.72 1.54
CA TYR A 61 0.26 2.08 2.04
C TYR A 61 0.83 1.12 1.01
N CYS A 62 2.15 1.19 0.85
CA CYS A 62 2.91 0.20 0.11
C CYS A 62 4.08 -0.22 0.98
N ALA A 63 4.34 -1.52 1.09
CA ALA A 63 5.62 -2.02 1.56
C ALA A 63 6.26 -2.80 0.43
N SER A 64 7.49 -2.44 0.06
CA SER A 64 8.18 -3.05 -1.08
C SER A 64 9.62 -3.37 -0.68
N GLY A 65 10.04 -4.61 -0.88
CA GLY A 65 11.42 -5.01 -0.62
C GLY A 65 11.63 -6.52 -0.67
N PRO A 66 12.89 -6.99 -0.82
CA PRO A 66 13.17 -8.41 -1.00
C PRO A 66 12.58 -9.30 0.11
N MET A 67 12.63 -8.84 1.36
CA MET A 67 12.18 -9.60 2.53
C MET A 67 10.73 -9.29 2.94
N VAL A 68 10.04 -8.40 2.24
CA VAL A 68 8.66 -8.02 2.57
C VAL A 68 7.72 -9.21 2.40
N ARG A 69 6.77 -9.33 3.33
CA ARG A 69 5.68 -10.30 3.33
C ARG A 69 4.38 -9.58 3.68
N SER A 70 3.24 -10.22 3.45
CA SER A 70 1.92 -9.61 3.67
C SER A 70 1.69 -9.12 5.10
N SER A 71 2.29 -9.78 6.10
CA SER A 71 2.20 -9.36 7.51
C SER A 71 3.22 -8.29 7.90
N TYR A 72 4.20 -7.98 7.05
CA TYR A 72 5.28 -7.05 7.37
C TYR A 72 4.72 -5.65 7.65
N ARG A 73 4.90 -5.19 8.89
CA ARG A 73 4.42 -3.88 9.41
C ARG A 73 2.92 -3.63 9.18
N ALA A 74 2.12 -4.69 9.03
CA ALA A 74 0.66 -4.56 8.87
C ALA A 74 -0.01 -3.83 10.05
N GLY A 75 0.54 -3.99 11.25
CA GLY A 75 0.10 -3.24 12.44
C GLY A 75 0.35 -1.73 12.34
N GLU A 76 1.44 -1.31 11.71
CA GLU A 76 1.72 0.12 11.49
C GLU A 76 0.81 0.72 10.41
N TYR A 77 0.50 -0.05 9.35
CA TYR A 77 -0.50 0.36 8.38
C TYR A 77 -1.87 0.55 9.04
N TYR A 78 -2.31 -0.43 9.84
CA TYR A 78 -3.53 -0.35 10.62
C TYR A 78 -3.48 0.94 11.45
N LEU A 79 -2.50 1.09 12.35
CA LEU A 79 -2.38 2.25 13.22
C LEU A 79 -2.39 3.58 12.44
N THR A 80 -1.65 3.68 11.34
CA THR A 80 -1.62 4.89 10.49
C THR A 80 -3.00 5.21 9.92
N LYS A 81 -3.74 4.20 9.44
CA LYS A 81 -5.11 4.37 8.96
C LYS A 81 -6.04 4.81 10.09
N TYR A 82 -5.97 4.20 11.27
CA TYR A 82 -6.78 4.58 12.43
C TYR A 82 -6.51 6.01 12.88
N LEU A 83 -5.23 6.42 12.94
CA LEU A 83 -4.85 7.79 13.31
C LEU A 83 -5.35 8.82 12.29
N LYS A 84 -5.14 8.58 11.00
CA LYS A 84 -5.64 9.47 9.93
C LYS A 84 -7.15 9.58 9.94
N GLN A 85 -7.86 8.47 10.13
CA GLN A 85 -9.33 8.47 10.20
C GLN A 85 -9.81 9.26 11.42
N ARG A 86 -9.23 9.02 12.61
CA ARG A 86 -9.56 9.76 13.84
C ARG A 86 -9.36 11.26 13.68
N ASP A 87 -8.24 11.66 13.06
CA ASP A 87 -7.92 13.08 12.88
C ASP A 87 -8.88 13.74 11.86
N ALA A 88 -9.26 13.02 10.79
CA ALA A 88 -10.27 13.46 9.82
C ALA A 88 -11.67 13.59 10.47
N ASP A 89 -12.09 12.61 11.26
CA ASP A 89 -13.36 12.61 11.97
C ASP A 89 -13.42 13.78 12.98
N LYS A 90 -12.31 14.05 13.68
CA LYS A 90 -12.18 15.18 14.61
C LYS A 90 -12.27 16.53 13.88
N ALA A 91 -11.64 16.64 12.71
CA ALA A 91 -11.71 17.85 11.89
C ALA A 91 -13.14 18.10 11.38
N ALA A 92 -13.82 17.06 10.89
CA ALA A 92 -15.20 17.13 10.45
C ALA A 92 -16.15 17.55 11.59
N ALA A 93 -15.97 16.99 12.78
CA ALA A 93 -16.75 17.36 13.97
C ALA A 93 -16.53 18.82 14.38
N ALA A 94 -15.29 19.33 14.33
CA ALA A 94 -14.98 20.72 14.64
C ALA A 94 -15.65 21.70 13.65
N ILE A 95 -15.63 21.37 12.35
CA ILE A 95 -16.30 22.16 11.31
C ILE A 95 -17.82 22.18 11.54
N ALA A 96 -18.43 21.03 11.83
CA ALA A 96 -19.86 20.94 12.12
C ALA A 96 -20.26 21.78 13.35
N ALA A 97 -19.44 21.76 14.41
CA ALA A 97 -19.67 22.56 15.61
C ALA A 97 -19.53 24.08 15.34
N ALA A 98 -18.55 24.49 14.53
CA ALA A 98 -18.40 25.90 14.15
C ALA A 98 -19.59 26.41 13.31
N ALA A 99 -20.10 25.57 12.40
CA ALA A 99 -21.25 25.91 11.57
C ALA A 99 -22.55 26.08 12.37
N SER A 100 -22.78 25.27 13.41
CA SER A 100 -23.98 25.39 14.25
C SER A 100 -23.98 26.64 15.13
N VAL A 101 -22.81 27.09 15.59
CA VAL A 101 -22.65 28.36 16.34
C VAL A 101 -22.96 29.56 15.44
N ALA A 102 -22.47 29.55 14.20
CA ALA A 102 -22.71 30.63 13.24
C ALA A 102 -24.18 30.72 12.80
N ALA A 103 -24.91 29.60 12.73
CA ALA A 103 -26.33 29.59 12.37
C ALA A 103 -27.28 30.05 13.50
N SER A 104 -26.76 30.19 14.73
CA SER A 104 -27.51 30.60 15.93
C SER A 104 -27.30 32.09 16.28
N SER A 105 -26.57 32.82 15.44
CA SER A 105 -26.19 34.24 15.59
C SER A 105 -26.91 35.09 14.54
#